data_AF-A0A3B9LDM6-F1
#
_entry.id   AF-A0A3B9LDM6-F1
#
_cell.length_a   1.000
_cell.length_b   1.000
_cell.length_c   1.000
_cell.angle_alpha   90.00
_cell.angle_beta   90.00
_cell.angle_gamma   90.00
#
_symmetry.space_group_name_H-M   'P 1'
#
loop_
_entity.id
_entity.type
_entity.pdbx_description
1 polymer ?
#
loop_
_entity_poly.entity_id
_entity_poly.type
_entity_poly.pdbx_seq_one_letter_code
_entity_poly.pdbx_strand_id
1 'polypeptide(L)'
;HSDQDLVILVSVGGWVRGTQVVSAAIMQNYDERSAKVLRQPALVSFIHSKVNDISPELRAEPLVKDVNEQLIGIEKLVSFPAGKSPNVDEVRKVNAAVGKVMEAIQNKTDAK
;
A
#
# COMPACT_ATOMS: atom_id res chain seq x y z
N HIS A 1 0.47 16.95 -17.51
CA HIS A 1 -0.22 16.69 -16.23
C HIS A 1 -0.86 15.32 -16.22
N SER A 2 -1.69 14.95 -17.21
CA SER A 2 -2.31 13.62 -17.28
C SER A 2 -1.31 12.44 -17.22
N ASP A 3 -0.19 12.48 -17.94
CA ASP A 3 0.80 11.38 -17.89
C ASP A 3 1.46 11.23 -16.51
N GLN A 4 1.70 12.35 -15.81
CA GLN A 4 2.28 12.33 -14.48
C GLN A 4 1.30 11.73 -13.47
N ASP A 5 0.01 12.11 -13.55
CA ASP A 5 -1.03 11.55 -12.70
C ASP A 5 -1.18 10.03 -12.91
N LEU A 6 -1.15 9.58 -14.17
CA LEU A 6 -1.20 8.16 -14.52
C LEU A 6 0.03 7.40 -14.01
N VAL A 7 1.24 7.95 -14.16
CA VAL A 7 2.47 7.35 -13.63
C VAL A 7 2.39 7.19 -12.11
N ILE A 8 1.85 8.19 -11.40
CA ILE A 8 1.65 8.11 -9.95
C ILE A 8 0.66 6.99 -9.61
N LEU A 9 -0.51 6.94 -10.26
CA LEU A 9 -1.52 5.91 -10.00
C LEU A 9 -1.01 4.49 -10.28
N VAL A 10 -0.25 4.30 -11.36
CA VAL A 10 0.41 3.02 -11.68
C VAL A 10 1.44 2.66 -10.61
N SER A 11 2.23 3.63 -10.14
CA SER A 11 3.23 3.42 -9.08
C SER A 11 2.57 3.00 -7.76
N VAL A 12 1.45 3.63 -7.40
CA VAL A 12 0.65 3.27 -6.22
C VAL A 12 0.12 1.85 -6.35
N GLY A 13 -0.54 1.52 -7.46
CA GLY A 13 -1.06 0.17 -7.70
C GLY A 13 0.02 -0.91 -7.67
N GLY A 14 1.19 -0.63 -8.28
CA GLY A 14 2.35 -1.52 -8.26
C GLY A 14 2.88 -1.76 -6.85
N TRP A 15 2.95 -0.72 -6.02
CA TRP A 15 3.36 -0.85 -4.64
C TRP A 15 2.35 -1.65 -3.81
N VAL A 16 1.05 -1.34 -3.89
CA VAL A 16 0.02 -2.07 -3.13
C VAL A 16 0.06 -3.56 -3.47
N ARG A 17 0.14 -3.91 -4.77
CA ARG A 17 0.31 -5.30 -5.21
C ARG A 17 1.61 -5.93 -4.72
N GLY A 18 2.73 -5.23 -4.84
CA GLY A 18 4.04 -5.72 -4.40
C GLY A 18 4.04 -6.04 -2.90
N THR A 19 3.51 -5.14 -2.08
CA THR A 19 3.37 -5.35 -0.63
C THR A 19 2.42 -6.51 -0.32
N GLN A 20 1.31 -6.67 -1.04
CA GLN A 20 0.40 -7.81 -0.87
C GLN A 20 1.12 -9.14 -1.13
N VAL A 21 1.85 -9.25 -2.23
CA VAL A 21 2.57 -10.49 -2.60
C VAL A 21 3.69 -10.81 -1.60
N VAL A 22 4.51 -9.81 -1.26
CA VAL A 22 5.62 -10.00 -0.32
C VAL A 22 5.13 -10.38 1.08
N SER A 23 4.11 -9.67 1.59
CA SER A 23 3.54 -10.00 2.90
C SER A 23 2.85 -11.38 2.92
N ALA A 24 2.20 -11.79 1.82
CA ALA A 24 1.64 -13.14 1.69
C ALA A 24 2.74 -14.23 1.69
N ALA A 25 3.84 -14.00 0.95
CA ALA A 25 4.98 -14.92 0.93
C ALA A 25 5.63 -15.07 2.32
N ILE A 26 5.78 -13.96 3.06
CA ILE A 26 6.29 -13.99 4.44
C ILE A 26 5.32 -14.74 5.36
N MET A 27 4.00 -14.62 5.20
CA MET A 27 3.05 -15.37 6.02
C MET A 27 3.10 -16.88 5.78
N GLN A 28 3.33 -17.32 4.54
CA GLN A 28 3.35 -18.75 4.20
C GLN A 28 4.54 -19.48 4.83
N ASN A 29 5.69 -18.81 4.92
CA ASN A 29 6.89 -19.34 5.56
C ASN A 29 7.56 -18.23 6.36
N TYR A 30 7.03 -17.97 7.57
CA TYR A 30 7.49 -16.85 8.38
C TYR A 30 8.99 -16.93 8.66
N ASP A 31 9.68 -15.89 8.21
CA ASP A 31 11.11 -15.67 8.43
C ASP A 31 11.30 -14.24 8.91
N GLU A 32 11.94 -14.08 10.07
CA GLU A 32 12.16 -12.77 10.69
C GLU A 32 13.01 -11.85 9.81
N ARG A 33 13.96 -12.39 9.03
CA ARG A 33 14.79 -11.56 8.14
C ARG A 33 13.96 -10.99 7.01
N SER A 34 13.09 -11.80 6.42
CA SER A 34 12.15 -11.40 5.37
C SER A 34 11.10 -10.43 5.90
N ALA A 35 10.61 -10.64 7.13
CA ALA A 35 9.67 -9.75 7.81
C ALA A 35 10.22 -8.31 7.98
N LYS A 36 11.53 -8.15 8.21
CA LYS A 36 12.18 -6.82 8.28
C LYS A 36 12.02 -6.01 6.99
N VAL A 37 11.89 -6.66 5.84
CA VAL A 37 11.71 -5.99 4.54
C VAL A 37 10.37 -5.25 4.48
N LEU A 38 9.37 -5.61 5.29
CA LEU A 38 8.08 -4.89 5.33
C LEU A 38 8.18 -3.54 6.03
N ARG A 39 9.26 -3.27 6.77
CA ARG A 39 9.49 -1.98 7.45
C ARG A 39 9.97 -0.93 6.46
N GLN A 40 9.06 -0.39 5.66
CA GLN A 40 9.35 0.65 4.67
C GLN A 40 8.49 1.92 4.85
N PRO A 41 8.49 2.55 6.05
CA PRO A 41 7.67 3.73 6.30
C PRO A 41 8.01 4.90 5.37
N ALA A 42 9.28 5.07 5.01
CA ALA A 42 9.71 6.11 4.07
C ALA A 42 9.12 5.91 2.66
N LEU A 43 8.99 4.66 2.20
CA LEU A 43 8.41 4.38 0.89
C LEU A 43 6.91 4.68 0.88
N VAL A 44 6.19 4.31 1.96
CA VAL A 44 4.75 4.62 2.07
C VAL A 44 4.52 6.12 2.15
N SER A 45 5.32 6.83 2.94
CA SER A 45 5.28 8.29 3.05
C SER A 45 5.53 8.95 1.69
N PHE A 46 6.52 8.46 0.93
CA PHE A 46 6.79 8.93 -0.43
C PHE A 46 5.60 8.69 -1.36
N ILE A 47 5.01 7.50 -1.36
CA ILE A 47 3.86 7.15 -2.19
C ILE A 47 2.65 8.00 -1.82
N HIS A 48 2.38 8.18 -0.52
CA HIS A 48 1.33 9.05 -0.04
C HIS A 48 1.56 10.51 -0.46
N SER A 49 2.80 11.01 -0.40
CA SER A 49 3.15 12.33 -0.94
C SER A 49 2.86 12.43 -2.43
N LYS A 50 3.17 11.38 -3.22
CA LYS A 50 2.89 11.36 -4.66
C LYS A 50 1.40 11.36 -4.97
N VAL A 51 0.58 10.65 -4.21
CA VAL A 51 -0.89 10.70 -4.37
C VAL A 51 -1.43 12.13 -4.14
N ASN A 52 -0.80 12.90 -3.24
CA ASN A 52 -1.16 14.30 -3.03
C ASN A 52 -0.72 15.23 -4.19
N ASP A 53 0.27 14.83 -5.00
CA ASP A 53 0.72 15.57 -6.19
C ASP A 53 -0.21 15.39 -7.41
N ILE A 54 -1.17 14.45 -7.35
CA ILE A 54 -2.14 14.21 -8.43
C ILE A 54 -3.08 15.42 -8.58
N SER A 55 -3.55 15.68 -9.79
CA SER A 55 -4.57 16.71 -10.06
C SER A 55 -5.80 16.62 -9.13
N PRO A 56 -6.38 17.75 -8.68
CA PRO A 56 -7.52 17.76 -7.74
C PRO A 56 -8.73 16.98 -8.24
N GLU A 57 -8.97 16.97 -9.55
CA GLU A 57 -10.05 16.23 -10.19
C GLU A 57 -9.92 14.71 -9.97
N LEU A 58 -8.73 14.16 -10.24
CA LEU A 58 -8.45 12.74 -9.99
C LEU A 58 -8.35 12.41 -8.51
N ARG A 59 -7.90 13.35 -7.66
CA ARG A 59 -7.91 13.16 -6.20
C ARG A 59 -9.32 13.13 -5.62
N ALA A 60 -10.29 13.79 -6.26
CA ALA A 60 -11.69 13.79 -5.87
C ALA A 60 -12.42 12.50 -6.27
N GLU A 61 -11.84 11.67 -7.14
CA GLU A 61 -12.39 10.35 -7.46
C GLU A 61 -12.53 9.50 -6.18
N PRO A 62 -13.72 8.90 -5.93
CA PRO A 62 -13.98 8.16 -4.69
C PRO A 62 -12.96 7.07 -4.39
N LEU A 63 -12.48 6.35 -5.42
CA LEU A 63 -11.46 5.32 -5.26
C LEU A 63 -10.10 5.90 -4.86
N VAL A 64 -9.67 7.00 -5.48
CA VAL A 64 -8.37 7.61 -5.16
C VAL A 64 -8.38 8.15 -3.74
N LYS A 65 -9.52 8.73 -3.32
CA LYS A 65 -9.72 9.17 -1.94
C LYS A 65 -9.66 8.01 -0.94
N ASP A 66 -10.38 6.92 -1.19
CA ASP A 66 -10.37 5.73 -0.33
C ASP A 66 -8.96 5.11 -0.24
N VAL A 67 -8.28 4.92 -1.38
CA VAL A 67 -6.89 4.45 -1.41
C VAL A 67 -5.98 5.36 -0.58
N ASN A 68 -6.13 6.68 -0.70
CA ASN A 68 -5.32 7.64 0.06
C ASN A 68 -5.56 7.51 1.58
N GLU A 69 -6.81 7.35 2.01
CA GLU A 69 -7.15 7.14 3.43
C GLU A 69 -6.60 5.81 3.96
N GLN A 70 -6.68 4.73 3.17
CA GLN A 70 -6.13 3.42 3.53
C GLN A 70 -4.59 3.44 3.61
N LEU A 71 -3.91 4.18 2.71
CA LEU A 71 -2.46 4.35 2.71
C LEU A 71 -1.94 4.93 4.04
N ILE A 72 -2.66 5.89 4.63
CA ILE A 72 -2.32 6.45 5.96
C ILE A 72 -2.39 5.37 7.04
N GLY A 73 -3.37 4.46 6.95
CA GLY A 73 -3.48 3.30 7.84
C GLY A 73 -2.30 2.33 7.66
N ILE A 74 -1.94 2.03 6.42
CA ILE A 74 -0.85 1.12 6.10
C ILE A 74 0.51 1.71 6.53
N GLU A 75 0.73 3.02 6.37
CA GLU A 75 1.96 3.70 6.81
C GLU A 75 2.22 3.46 8.30
N LYS A 76 1.18 3.56 9.13
CA LYS A 76 1.26 3.27 10.56
C LYS A 76 1.56 1.79 10.83
N LEU A 77 0.96 0.89 10.06
CA LEU A 77 1.20 -0.54 10.20
C LEU A 77 2.63 -0.93 9.84
N VAL A 78 3.25 -0.31 8.84
CA VAL A 78 4.64 -0.62 8.43
C VAL A 78 5.70 0.17 9.20
N SER A 79 5.28 1.09 10.08
CA SER A 79 6.14 1.91 10.94
C SER A 79 6.61 1.15 12.19
N PHE A 80 7.18 -0.04 11.99
CA PHE A 80 7.70 -0.86 13.09
C PHE A 80 8.91 -0.18 13.79
N PRO A 81 9.12 -0.43 15.08
CA PRO A 81 10.29 0.07 15.80
C PRO A 81 11.61 -0.34 15.13
N ALA A 82 12.60 0.54 15.16
CA ALA A 82 13.92 0.23 14.62
C ALA A 82 14.52 -1.00 15.31
N GLY A 83 15.02 -1.95 14.51
CA GLY A 83 15.64 -3.18 15.00
C GLY A 83 14.68 -4.30 15.39
N LYS A 84 13.35 -4.07 15.35
CA LYS A 84 12.35 -5.13 15.56
C LYS A 84 11.76 -5.60 14.24
N SER A 85 11.71 -6.92 14.06
CA SER A 85 10.95 -7.56 12.99
C SER A 85 9.47 -7.57 13.36
N PRO A 86 8.55 -7.35 12.40
CA PRO A 86 7.14 -7.53 12.65
C PRO A 86 6.82 -9.01 12.87
N ASN A 87 5.97 -9.31 13.85
CA ASN A 87 5.48 -10.65 14.11
C ASN A 87 4.44 -11.10 13.07
N VAL A 88 4.09 -12.38 13.09
CA VAL A 88 3.13 -12.97 12.12
C VAL A 88 1.80 -12.23 12.07
N ASP A 89 1.26 -11.79 13.21
CA ASP A 89 -0.02 -11.08 13.27
C ASP A 89 0.09 -9.67 12.70
N GLU A 90 1.23 -8.99 12.90
CA GLU A 90 1.53 -7.70 12.28
C GLU A 90 1.66 -7.82 10.76
N VAL A 91 2.38 -8.84 10.27
CA VAL A 91 2.47 -9.14 8.84
C VAL A 91 1.08 -9.43 8.25
N ARG A 92 0.24 -10.19 8.97
CA ARG A 92 -1.14 -10.48 8.57
C ARG A 92 -1.99 -9.21 8.47
N LYS A 93 -1.86 -8.29 9.43
CA LYS A 93 -2.55 -6.99 9.38
C LYS A 93 -2.14 -6.16 8.18
N VAL A 94 -0.84 -6.09 7.88
CA VAL A 94 -0.33 -5.40 6.68
C VAL A 94 -0.91 -6.03 5.43
N ASN A 95 -0.84 -7.36 5.30
CA ASN A 95 -1.37 -8.09 4.14
C ASN A 95 -2.87 -7.86 3.95
N ALA A 96 -3.65 -7.93 5.02
CA ALA A 96 -5.09 -7.70 4.97
C ALA A 96 -5.42 -6.25 4.58
N ALA A 97 -4.66 -5.27 5.07
CA ALA A 97 -4.87 -3.86 4.73
C ALA A 97 -4.62 -3.60 3.23
N VAL A 98 -3.48 -4.07 2.70
CA VAL A 98 -3.19 -3.92 1.26
C VAL A 98 -4.12 -4.78 0.39
N GLY A 99 -4.59 -5.93 0.90
CA GLY A 99 -5.60 -6.76 0.24
C GLY A 99 -6.92 -6.02 0.03
N LYS A 100 -7.43 -5.32 1.05
CA LYS A 100 -8.64 -4.50 0.95
C LYS A 100 -8.50 -3.38 -0.09
N VAL A 101 -7.34 -2.72 -0.12
CA VAL A 101 -7.05 -1.69 -1.14
C VAL A 101 -7.07 -2.30 -2.53
N MET A 102 -6.52 -3.49 -2.71
CA MET A 102 -6.57 -4.17 -4.01
C MET A 102 -7.97 -4.60 -4.42
N GLU A 103 -8.77 -5.10 -3.50
CA GLU A 103 -10.18 -5.43 -3.77
C GLU A 103 -10.95 -4.19 -4.23
N ALA A 104 -10.75 -3.04 -3.58
CA ALA A 104 -11.35 -1.77 -4.00
C ALA A 104 -10.94 -1.36 -5.42
N ILE A 105 -9.65 -1.50 -5.76
CA ILE A 105 -9.11 -1.21 -7.09
C ILE A 105 -9.69 -2.17 -8.15
N GLN A 106 -9.76 -3.47 -7.85
CA GLN A 106 -10.29 -4.48 -8.77
C GLN A 106 -11.79 -4.30 -9.02
N ASN A 107 -12.58 -4.06 -7.96
CA ASN A 107 -14.03 -3.90 -8.08
C ASN A 107 -14.44 -2.66 -8.90
N LYS A 108 -13.62 -1.59 -8.94
CA LYS A 108 -13.86 -0.46 -9.86
C LYS A 108 -13.65 -0.86 -11.34
N THR A 109 -12.79 -1.84 -11.59
CA THR A 109 -12.53 -2.35 -12.95
C THR A 109 -13.72 -3.19 -13.46
N ASP A 110 -14.37 -3.92 -12.56
CA ASP A 110 -15.53 -4.78 -12.88
C ASP A 110 -16.87 -4.01 -12.95
N ALA A 111 -16.95 -2.81 -12.36
CA ALA A 111 -18.15 -1.95 -12.38
C ALA A 111 -18.33 -1.18 -13.71
N LYS A 112 -17.77 -1.68 -14.82
CA LYS A 112 -17.74 -1.01 -16.12
C LYS A 112 -18.68 -1.67 -17.13
#